data_AF-A0A3D2GBT2-F1
#
_entry.id   AF-A0A3D2GBT2-F1
#
_cell.length_a   1.000
_cell.length_b   1.000
_cell.length_c   1.000
_cell.angle_alpha   90.00
_cell.angle_beta   90.00
_cell.angle_gamma   90.00
#
_symmetry.space_group_name_H-M   'P 1'
#
loop_
_entity.id
_entity.type
_entity.pdbx_description
1 polymer ?
#
loop_
_entity_poly.entity_id
_entity_poly.type
_entity_poly.pdbx_seq_one_letter_code
_entity_poly.pdbx_strand_id
1 'polypeptide(L)'
;MSEPRFNTAGPFQNFEVEIVLKHAYWGSKKWKVKAPSFDREHPSTDSYLIDYETSVDKMRDLAEHLMRIANPDAKVTYDKQEKAQSDAVPDVAGQIAKYKALLDSGAITQEEFTALKQKLIG
;
A
#
# COMPACT_ATOMS: atom_id res chain seq x y z
N MET A 1 23.84 -29.79 -6.89
CA MET A 1 23.58 -28.93 -5.70
C MET A 1 22.25 -28.24 -5.94
N SER A 2 21.30 -28.26 -4.99
CA SER A 2 20.02 -27.56 -5.17
C SER A 2 20.25 -26.07 -4.99
N GLU A 3 19.76 -25.25 -5.93
CA GLU A 3 19.77 -23.79 -5.76
C GLU A 3 18.97 -23.37 -4.53
N PRO A 4 19.42 -22.32 -3.81
CA PRO A 4 18.68 -21.78 -2.68
C PRO A 4 17.35 -21.19 -3.17
N ARG A 5 16.24 -21.62 -2.57
CA ARG A 5 14.89 -21.16 -2.91
C ARG A 5 14.37 -20.17 -1.88
N PHE A 6 13.77 -19.09 -2.35
CA PHE A 6 13.13 -18.12 -1.49
C PHE A 6 11.74 -18.63 -1.06
N ASN A 7 11.54 -18.86 0.24
CA ASN A 7 10.33 -19.50 0.76
C ASN A 7 9.60 -18.64 1.81
N THR A 8 9.76 -17.33 1.72
CA THR A 8 9.12 -16.38 2.64
C THR A 8 7.71 -16.06 2.15
N ALA A 9 6.76 -15.98 3.07
CA ALA A 9 5.41 -15.53 2.75
C ALA A 9 5.41 -14.06 2.30
N GLY A 10 4.48 -13.71 1.41
CA GLY A 10 4.22 -12.32 1.07
C GLY A 10 3.79 -11.49 2.30
N PRO A 11 3.87 -10.15 2.23
CA PRO A 11 3.50 -9.27 3.34
C PRO A 11 2.05 -9.47 3.80
N PHE A 12 1.16 -9.90 2.90
CA PHE A 12 -0.17 -10.38 3.23
C PHE A 12 -0.53 -11.56 2.31
N GLN A 13 -1.50 -12.36 2.72
CA GLN A 13 -1.84 -13.62 2.01
C GLN A 13 -3.10 -13.51 1.14
N ASN A 14 -4.02 -12.61 1.49
CA ASN A 14 -5.29 -12.48 0.79
C ASN A 14 -5.74 -11.02 0.78
N PHE A 15 -6.36 -10.61 -0.33
CA PHE A 15 -7.24 -9.45 -0.38
C PHE A 15 -8.61 -9.83 0.17
N GLU A 16 -9.13 -9.02 1.09
CA GLU A 16 -10.51 -9.13 1.52
C GLU A 16 -11.37 -8.24 0.63
N VAL A 17 -12.24 -8.86 -0.16
CA VAL A 17 -13.15 -8.14 -1.05
C VAL A 17 -14.56 -8.26 -0.50
N GLU A 18 -15.22 -7.13 -0.31
CA GLU A 18 -16.61 -7.06 0.10
C GLU A 18 -17.40 -6.23 -0.92
N ILE A 19 -18.51 -6.81 -1.41
CA ILE A 19 -19.52 -6.07 -2.15
C ILE A 19 -20.72 -5.88 -1.24
N VAL A 20 -21.14 -4.63 -1.07
CA VAL A 20 -22.34 -4.26 -0.32
C VAL A 20 -23.38 -3.74 -1.30
N LEU A 21 -24.51 -4.43 -1.41
CA LEU A 21 -25.65 -3.95 -2.19
C LEU A 21 -26.68 -3.33 -1.25
N LYS A 22 -27.05 -2.07 -1.48
CA LYS A 22 -28.18 -1.44 -0.77
C LYS A 22 -29.49 -1.84 -1.42
N HIS A 23 -29.92 -3.09 -1.21
CA HIS A 23 -31.16 -3.62 -1.78
C HIS A 23 -31.94 -4.45 -0.75
N ALA A 24 -33.28 -4.47 -0.86
CA ALA A 24 -34.15 -5.12 0.13
C ALA A 24 -33.93 -6.64 0.29
N TYR A 25 -33.40 -7.29 -0.74
CA TYR A 25 -33.21 -8.75 -0.79
C TYR A 25 -31.74 -9.20 -0.93
N TRP A 26 -30.82 -8.27 -1.18
CA TRP A 26 -29.40 -8.57 -1.33
C TRP A 26 -28.60 -7.85 -0.26
N GLY A 27 -27.86 -8.61 0.56
CA GLY A 27 -26.99 -8.08 1.60
C GLY A 27 -25.57 -7.79 1.10
N SER A 28 -24.57 -7.95 1.98
CA SER A 28 -23.17 -7.93 1.58
C SER A 28 -22.64 -9.33 1.29
N LYS A 29 -21.69 -9.42 0.37
CA LYS A 29 -20.93 -10.63 0.09
C LYS A 29 -19.46 -10.33 0.27
N LYS A 30 -18.83 -11.08 1.17
CA LYS A 30 -17.39 -11.02 1.45
C LYS A 30 -16.71 -12.29 0.97
N TRP A 31 -15.56 -12.14 0.33
CA TRP A 31 -14.71 -13.28 -0.03
C TRP A 31 -13.23 -12.89 0.00
N LYS A 32 -12.37 -13.89 -0.08
CA LYS A 32 -10.92 -13.74 -0.06
C LYS A 32 -10.37 -14.04 -1.44
N VAL A 33 -9.56 -13.13 -1.96
CA VAL A 33 -8.79 -13.32 -3.19
C VAL A 33 -7.34 -13.51 -2.80
N LYS A 34 -6.69 -14.55 -3.31
CA LYS A 34 -5.29 -14.84 -2.96
C LYS A 34 -4.39 -13.68 -3.41
N ALA A 35 -3.51 -13.23 -2.53
CA ALA A 35 -2.52 -12.20 -2.86
C ALA A 35 -1.40 -12.76 -3.74
N PRO A 36 -0.70 -11.91 -4.52
CA PRO A 36 0.55 -12.30 -5.15
C PRO A 36 1.57 -12.74 -4.09
N SER A 37 2.54 -13.53 -4.51
CA SER A 37 3.65 -14.01 -3.67
C SER A 37 4.97 -13.75 -4.36
N PHE A 38 6.06 -13.68 -3.60
CA PHE A 38 7.39 -13.58 -4.18
C PHE A 38 7.70 -14.79 -5.06
N ASP A 39 8.41 -14.54 -6.15
CA ASP A 39 9.00 -15.59 -6.96
C ASP A 39 10.02 -16.36 -6.12
N ARG A 40 9.95 -17.69 -6.20
CA ARG A 40 10.76 -18.62 -5.41
C ARG A 40 12.18 -18.79 -5.96
N GLU A 41 12.34 -18.58 -7.27
CA GLU A 41 13.58 -18.72 -8.03
C GLU A 41 14.27 -17.37 -8.18
N HIS A 42 13.48 -16.29 -8.39
CA HIS A 42 13.99 -14.92 -8.55
C HIS A 42 13.24 -13.91 -7.68
N PRO A 43 13.41 -13.92 -6.34
CA PRO A 43 12.68 -13.02 -5.45
C PRO A 43 13.03 -11.56 -5.76
N SER A 44 12.03 -10.78 -6.15
CA SER A 44 12.16 -9.34 -6.42
C SER A 44 10.97 -8.58 -5.83
N THR A 45 11.27 -7.49 -5.12
CA THR A 45 10.27 -6.55 -4.63
C THR A 45 9.57 -5.82 -5.75
N ASP A 46 10.30 -5.44 -6.80
CA ASP A 46 9.72 -4.75 -7.96
C ASP A 46 8.72 -5.65 -8.70
N SER A 47 9.08 -6.91 -8.93
CA SER A 47 8.15 -7.87 -9.56
C SER A 47 6.89 -8.09 -8.72
N TYR A 48 7.07 -8.22 -7.40
CA TYR A 48 5.93 -8.35 -6.48
C TYR A 48 5.00 -7.12 -6.52
N LEU A 49 5.56 -5.91 -6.57
CA LEU A 49 4.78 -4.67 -6.65
C LEU A 49 3.99 -4.59 -7.96
N ILE A 50 4.60 -4.98 -9.08
CA ILE A 50 3.93 -5.05 -10.38
C ILE A 50 2.75 -6.05 -10.34
N ASP A 51 2.96 -7.23 -9.77
CA ASP A 51 1.91 -8.25 -9.63
C ASP A 51 0.79 -7.78 -8.71
N TYR A 52 1.13 -7.04 -7.65
CA TYR A 52 0.18 -6.41 -6.75
C TYR A 52 -0.68 -5.38 -7.49
N GLU A 53 -0.06 -4.41 -8.17
CA GLU A 53 -0.76 -3.38 -8.93
C GLU A 53 -1.68 -4.02 -9.98
N THR A 54 -1.17 -4.99 -10.73
CA THR A 54 -1.95 -5.77 -11.70
C THR A 54 -3.15 -6.48 -11.06
N SER A 55 -2.98 -7.03 -9.86
CA SER A 55 -4.07 -7.70 -9.14
C SER A 55 -5.14 -6.71 -8.67
N VAL A 56 -4.72 -5.54 -8.20
CA VAL A 56 -5.61 -4.45 -7.79
C VAL A 56 -6.39 -3.91 -8.98
N ASP A 57 -5.75 -3.69 -10.12
CA ASP A 57 -6.41 -3.24 -11.35
C ASP A 57 -7.45 -4.24 -11.83
N LYS A 58 -7.14 -5.54 -11.82
CA LYS A 58 -8.13 -6.59 -12.15
C LYS A 58 -9.34 -6.58 -11.22
N MET A 59 -9.14 -6.36 -9.93
CA MET A 59 -10.25 -6.26 -8.96
C MET A 59 -11.09 -5.01 -9.19
N ARG A 60 -10.43 -3.89 -9.56
CA ARG A 60 -11.11 -2.66 -9.93
C ARG A 60 -11.95 -2.86 -11.19
N ASP A 61 -11.38 -3.47 -12.24
CA ASP A 61 -12.10 -3.80 -13.46
C ASP A 61 -13.33 -4.67 -13.15
N LEU A 62 -13.17 -5.70 -12.31
CA LEU A 62 -14.29 -6.53 -11.88
C LEU A 62 -15.39 -5.72 -11.20
N ALA A 63 -15.03 -4.80 -10.29
CA ALA A 63 -15.97 -3.93 -9.61
C ALA A 63 -16.70 -3.00 -10.59
N GLU A 64 -15.99 -2.42 -11.56
CA GLU A 64 -16.57 -1.56 -12.60
C GLU A 64 -17.55 -2.34 -13.50
N HIS A 65 -17.20 -3.55 -13.92
CA HIS A 65 -18.10 -4.41 -14.69
C HIS A 65 -19.35 -4.80 -13.89
N LEU A 66 -19.18 -5.18 -12.63
CA LEU A 66 -20.30 -5.55 -11.76
C LEU A 66 -21.22 -4.36 -11.50
N MET A 67 -20.65 -3.16 -11.32
CA MET A 67 -21.41 -1.92 -11.20
C MET A 67 -22.23 -1.65 -12.47
N ARG A 68 -21.63 -1.76 -13.67
CA ARG A 68 -22.36 -1.57 -14.94
C ARG A 68 -23.53 -2.53 -15.12
N ILE A 69 -23.37 -3.79 -14.71
CA ILE A 69 -24.43 -4.81 -14.78
C ILE A 69 -25.55 -4.51 -13.78
N ALA A 70 -25.20 -4.10 -12.56
CA ALA A 70 -26.18 -3.84 -11.50
C ALA A 70 -26.90 -2.49 -11.66
N ASN A 71 -26.17 -1.46 -12.09
CA ASN A 71 -26.68 -0.12 -12.32
C ASN A 71 -25.82 0.62 -13.38
N PRO A 72 -26.28 0.71 -14.63
CA PRO A 72 -25.50 1.31 -15.72
C PRO A 72 -25.22 2.82 -15.53
N ASP A 73 -26.02 3.51 -14.71
CA ASP A 73 -25.87 4.95 -14.43
C ASP A 73 -25.05 5.24 -13.17
N ALA A 74 -24.58 4.21 -12.46
CA ALA A 74 -23.78 4.37 -11.25
C ALA A 74 -22.38 4.94 -11.57
N LYS A 75 -21.93 5.88 -10.74
CA LYS A 75 -20.59 6.48 -10.83
C LYS A 75 -19.64 5.80 -9.84
N VAL A 76 -18.44 5.43 -10.30
CA VAL A 76 -17.39 4.96 -9.39
C VAL A 76 -16.93 6.12 -8.51
N THR A 77 -16.92 5.89 -7.21
CA THR A 77 -16.29 6.78 -6.24
C THR A 77 -15.12 6.03 -5.64
N TYR A 78 -13.95 6.67 -5.64
CA TYR A 78 -12.80 6.16 -4.91
C TYR A 78 -12.86 6.86 -3.55
N ASP A 79 -13.03 6.08 -2.48
CA ASP A 79 -12.65 6.59 -1.18
C ASP A 79 -11.20 7.02 -1.31
N LYS A 80 -10.95 8.31 -1.08
CA LYS A 80 -9.61 8.84 -1.01
C LYS A 80 -8.94 8.02 0.08
N GLN A 81 -8.13 7.05 -0.31
CA GLN A 81 -7.34 6.27 0.63
C GLN A 81 -6.61 7.30 1.47
N GLU A 82 -7.02 7.47 2.72
CA GLU A 82 -6.10 7.87 3.76
C GLU A 82 -5.02 6.81 3.64
N LYS A 83 -3.91 7.23 3.03
CA LYS A 83 -2.71 6.44 2.86
C LYS A 83 -2.50 5.83 4.23
N ALA A 84 -2.83 4.54 4.37
CA ALA A 84 -2.47 3.80 5.55
C ALA A 84 -0.96 3.92 5.54
N GLN A 85 -0.49 4.84 6.38
CA GLN A 85 0.90 5.14 6.56
C GLN A 85 1.43 3.83 7.08
N SER A 86 1.96 3.03 6.16
CA SER A 86 2.76 1.86 6.47
C SER A 86 3.66 2.35 7.58
N ASP A 87 3.67 1.64 8.71
CA ASP A 87 4.64 1.82 9.78
C ASP A 87 6.03 1.66 9.15
N ALA A 88 6.50 2.74 8.55
CA ALA A 88 7.86 2.94 8.17
C ALA A 88 8.57 2.91 9.51
N VAL A 89 9.43 1.90 9.66
CA VAL A 89 10.62 1.95 10.50
C VAL A 89 11.01 3.43 10.62
N PRO A 90 11.05 4.04 11.82
CA PRO A 90 11.21 5.48 11.95
C PRO A 90 12.43 5.89 11.14
N ASP A 91 12.18 6.52 9.99
CA ASP A 91 13.21 6.79 9.00
C ASP A 91 13.98 8.02 9.49
N VAL A 92 14.88 7.75 10.43
CA VAL A 92 15.80 8.74 11.01
C VAL A 92 16.53 9.47 9.89
N ALA A 93 16.88 8.77 8.80
CA ALA A 93 17.54 9.35 7.64
C ALA A 93 16.63 10.36 6.90
N GLY A 94 15.38 10.03 6.63
CA GLY A 94 14.42 10.96 5.99
C GLY A 94 14.03 12.13 6.87
N GLN A 95 13.97 11.95 8.19
CA GLN A 95 13.74 13.05 9.12
C GLN A 95 14.94 14.00 9.19
N ILE A 96 16.18 13.48 9.19
CA ILE A 96 17.40 14.30 9.06
C ILE A 96 17.40 15.07 7.73
N ALA A 97 16.98 14.44 6.63
CA ALA A 97 16.88 15.10 5.32
C ALA A 97 15.85 16.24 5.34
N LYS A 98 14.70 16.06 6.00
CA LYS A 98 13.69 17.12 6.20
C LYS A 98 14.23 18.28 7.04
N TYR A 99 14.90 18.00 8.15
CA TYR A 99 15.52 19.04 8.97
C TYR A 99 16.60 19.80 8.19
N LYS A 100 17.36 19.11 7.32
CA LYS A 100 18.36 19.75 6.47
C LYS A 100 17.73 20.68 5.43
N ALA A 101 16.61 20.28 4.83
CA ALA A 101 15.86 21.13 3.90
C ALA A 101 15.30 22.38 4.60
N LEU A 102 14.84 22.25 5.86
CA LEU A 102 14.38 23.38 6.66
C LEU A 102 15.51 24.36 6.99
N LEU A 103 16.72 23.84 7.30
CA LEU A 103 17.92 24.65 7.52
C LEU A 103 18.31 25.42 6.24
N ASP A 104 18.28 24.74 5.09
CA ASP A 104 18.60 25.32 3.77
C ASP A 104 17.59 26.41 3.35
N SER A 105 16.31 26.22 3.70
CA SER A 105 15.26 27.22 3.50
C SER A 105 15.30 28.41 4.48
N GLY A 106 16.20 28.38 5.47
CA GLY A 106 16.31 29.40 6.53
C GLY A 106 15.14 29.40 7.53
N ALA A 107 14.28 28.37 7.49
CA ALA A 107 13.14 28.24 8.40
C ALA A 107 13.53 27.78 9.81
N ILE A 108 14.73 27.19 9.96
CA ILE A 108 15.32 26.83 11.25
C ILE A 108 16.78 27.26 11.31
N THR A 109 17.28 27.48 12.52
CA THR A 109 18.69 27.81 12.77
C THR A 109 19.55 26.55 12.92
N GLN A 110 20.87 26.70 12.78
CA GLN A 110 21.82 25.58 12.88
C GLN A 110 21.84 24.92 14.27
N GLU A 111 21.54 25.69 15.32
CA GLU A 111 21.41 25.18 16.69
C GLU A 111 20.16 24.30 16.84
N GLU A 112 19.04 24.72 16.25
CA GLU A 112 17.79 23.95 16.25
C GLU A 112 17.90 22.65 15.43
N PHE A 113 18.62 22.68 14.31
CA PHE A 113 18.91 21.47 13.53
C PHE A 113 19.68 20.43 14.35
N THR A 114 20.67 20.89 15.13
CA THR A 114 21.52 20.01 15.93
C THR A 114 20.76 19.40 17.10
N ALA A 115 19.92 20.19 17.78
CA ALA A 115 19.05 19.71 18.85
C ALA A 115 18.01 18.69 18.34
N LEU A 116 17.41 18.93 17.18
CA LEU A 116 16.43 18.02 16.57
C LEU A 116 17.09 16.72 16.09
N LYS A 117 18.27 16.79 15.48
CA LYS A 117 19.04 15.60 15.09
C LYS A 117 19.45 14.77 16.30
N GLN A 118 19.89 15.41 17.39
CA GLN A 118 20.31 14.70 18.61
C GLN A 118 19.12 14.04 19.31
N LYS A 119 17.95 14.70 19.33
CA LYS A 119 16.70 14.12 19.85
C LYS A 119 16.23 12.90 19.06
N LEU A 120 16.64 12.78 17.79
CA LEU A 120 16.28 11.64 16.94
C LEU A 120 17.20 10.43 17.08
N ILE A 121 18.39 10.63 17.66
CA ILE A 121 19.43 9.60 17.86
C ILE A 121 19.51 9.15 19.33
N GLY A 122 18.93 9.94 20.25
CA GLY A 122 18.92 9.72 21.70
C GLY A 122 17.75 8.90 22.21
#